data_AF-A0A3N1H6Q7-F1
#
_entry.id   AF-A0A3N1H6Q7-F1
#
_cell.length_a   1.000
_cell.length_b   1.000
_cell.length_c   1.000
_cell.angle_alpha   90.00
_cell.angle_beta   90.00
_cell.angle_gamma   90.00
#
_symmetry.space_group_name_H-M   'P 1'
#
loop_
_entity.id
_entity.type
_entity.pdbx_description
1 polymer ?
#
loop_
_entity_poly.entity_id
_entity_poly.type
_entity_poly.pdbx_seq_one_letter_code
_entity_poly.pdbx_strand_id
1 'polypeptide(L)'
;MAQLGFDGWVMPHPYAPEVEGRLPFHKGDDPRYDPQFADHPLTRVRAWAHHVIRTARVDPRFAALAPFQPGAVAAGPEVGSTVTTVVPGLPIGGYLPLWIGDECTFWRMTSPDAVLEKLALGVLARTPLTDRRFRDLVALDEASATITLLDRYRAEDGGIAGAAAGLTRVTALEAHEALTTDTLLEAFRWIGRVSAAAAERGEYVTVEPGRNTAELAEPYVLLAVQEHEGRSVAIAQTAPTPPAETPMWLGQSSLNAPATGESIEAGGLLAMYAMNTWGEHPLRLCLTFTPH
;
A
#
# COMPACT_ATOMS: atom_id res chain seq x y z
N MET A 1 4.83 -18.66 -46.65
CA MET A 1 4.59 -17.41 -47.41
C MET A 1 3.60 -16.57 -46.63
N ALA A 2 3.80 -15.26 -46.53
CA ALA A 2 2.81 -14.36 -45.93
C ALA A 2 1.58 -14.27 -46.84
N GLN A 3 0.41 -14.66 -46.33
CA GLN A 3 -0.87 -14.66 -47.08
C GLN A 3 -1.45 -13.25 -47.28
N LEU A 4 -1.00 -12.29 -46.48
CA LEU A 4 -1.42 -10.90 -46.49
C LEU A 4 -0.23 -10.02 -46.84
N GLY A 5 -0.38 -9.17 -47.86
CA GLY A 5 0.57 -8.11 -48.18
C GLY A 5 0.36 -6.85 -47.32
N PHE A 6 1.21 -5.83 -47.51
CA PHE A 6 1.17 -4.57 -46.77
C PHE A 6 0.10 -3.58 -47.25
N ASP A 7 -0.53 -3.84 -48.39
CA ASP A 7 -1.59 -2.98 -48.92
C ASP A 7 -2.84 -3.02 -48.03
N GLY A 8 -3.21 -1.86 -47.48
CA GLY A 8 -4.33 -1.72 -46.56
C GLY A 8 -4.11 -2.48 -45.23
N TRP A 9 -2.87 -2.52 -44.75
CA TRP A 9 -2.50 -3.29 -43.57
C TRP A 9 -3.18 -2.80 -42.28
N VAL A 10 -3.33 -1.49 -42.11
CA VAL A 10 -4.03 -0.86 -40.97
C VAL A 10 -5.49 -0.66 -41.33
N MET A 11 -6.40 -1.06 -40.44
CA MET A 11 -7.84 -0.99 -40.64
C MET A 11 -8.53 -0.42 -39.39
N PRO A 12 -9.76 0.14 -39.50
CA PRO A 12 -10.55 0.51 -38.34
C PRO A 12 -10.84 -0.69 -37.43
N HIS A 13 -10.91 -0.46 -36.12
CA HIS A 13 -11.16 -1.52 -35.15
C HIS A 13 -12.59 -2.10 -35.31
N PRO A 14 -12.77 -3.43 -35.37
CA PRO A 14 -14.05 -4.05 -35.76
C PRO A 14 -15.17 -3.92 -34.72
N TYR A 15 -14.81 -3.60 -33.48
CA TYR A 15 -15.77 -3.48 -32.37
C TYR A 15 -15.95 -2.05 -31.86
N ALA A 16 -15.08 -1.12 -32.28
CA ALA A 16 -15.07 0.27 -31.80
C ALA A 16 -14.34 1.15 -32.84
N PRO A 17 -14.93 1.33 -34.04
CA PRO A 17 -14.28 2.03 -35.15
C PRO A 17 -13.92 3.48 -34.84
N GLU A 18 -14.57 4.08 -33.85
CA GLU A 18 -14.34 5.44 -33.35
C GLU A 18 -13.14 5.56 -32.38
N VAL A 19 -12.58 4.45 -31.92
CA VAL A 19 -11.46 4.45 -30.95
C VAL A 19 -10.13 4.47 -31.68
N GLU A 20 -9.39 5.57 -31.54
CA GLU A 20 -7.98 5.66 -31.94
C GLU A 20 -7.08 5.12 -30.82
N GLY A 21 -6.77 3.82 -30.87
CA GLY A 21 -5.82 3.19 -29.96
C GLY A 21 -4.37 3.59 -30.23
N ARG A 22 -3.49 3.50 -29.23
CA ARG A 22 -2.04 3.70 -29.40
C ARG A 22 -1.37 2.68 -30.33
N LEU A 23 -2.01 1.53 -30.52
CA LEU A 23 -1.60 0.50 -31.47
C LEU A 23 -2.68 0.36 -32.55
N PRO A 24 -2.31 0.39 -33.84
CA PRO A 24 -3.29 0.23 -34.92
C PRO A 24 -3.87 -1.19 -34.91
N PHE A 25 -5.12 -1.32 -35.35
CA PHE A 25 -5.69 -2.62 -35.68
C PHE A 25 -5.25 -3.01 -37.09
N HIS A 26 -4.77 -4.24 -37.28
CA HIS A 26 -4.23 -4.67 -38.57
C HIS A 26 -5.07 -5.75 -39.22
N LYS A 27 -4.93 -5.89 -40.54
CA LYS A 27 -5.59 -6.92 -41.34
C LYS A 27 -5.27 -8.35 -40.88
N GLY A 28 -4.11 -8.59 -40.27
CA GLY A 28 -3.77 -9.87 -39.64
C GLY A 28 -4.57 -10.18 -38.38
N ASP A 29 -5.14 -9.15 -37.74
CA ASP A 29 -5.93 -9.24 -36.52
C ASP A 29 -7.44 -9.39 -36.81
N ASP A 30 -7.83 -9.65 -38.06
CA ASP A 30 -9.24 -9.83 -38.45
C ASP A 30 -9.81 -11.17 -37.91
N PRO A 31 -10.94 -11.15 -37.18
CA PRO A 31 -11.56 -12.37 -36.64
C PRO A 31 -11.91 -13.43 -37.69
N ARG A 32 -12.02 -13.07 -38.98
CA ARG A 32 -12.30 -14.04 -40.06
C ARG A 32 -11.25 -15.14 -40.20
N TYR A 33 -10.04 -14.92 -39.68
CA TYR A 33 -8.95 -15.91 -39.72
C TYR A 33 -8.98 -16.87 -38.52
N ASP A 34 -9.83 -16.63 -37.52
CA ASP A 34 -9.92 -17.44 -36.31
C ASP A 34 -10.13 -18.94 -36.59
N PRO A 35 -10.99 -19.35 -37.56
CA PRO A 35 -11.13 -20.76 -37.91
C PRO A 35 -9.85 -21.41 -38.46
N GLN A 36 -8.98 -20.62 -39.08
CA GLN A 36 -7.72 -21.10 -39.67
C GLN A 36 -6.59 -21.16 -38.62
N PHE A 37 -6.69 -20.35 -37.56
CA PHE A 37 -5.69 -20.24 -36.51
C PHE A 37 -6.33 -20.40 -35.12
N ALA A 38 -6.99 -21.54 -34.90
CA ALA A 38 -7.74 -21.82 -33.67
C ALA A 38 -6.88 -21.71 -32.39
N ASP A 39 -5.61 -22.08 -32.45
CA ASP A 39 -4.68 -22.05 -31.32
C ASP A 39 -3.93 -20.72 -31.14
N HIS A 40 -4.12 -19.77 -32.06
CA HIS A 40 -3.43 -18.48 -31.98
C HIS A 40 -3.88 -17.68 -30.74
N PRO A 41 -2.97 -17.00 -30.02
CA PRO A 41 -3.32 -16.27 -28.78
C PRO A 41 -4.50 -15.32 -28.94
N LEU A 42 -4.53 -14.57 -30.04
CA LEU A 42 -5.60 -13.61 -30.30
C LEU A 42 -6.96 -14.28 -30.54
N THR A 43 -7.00 -15.40 -31.27
CA THR A 43 -8.21 -16.21 -31.47
C THR A 43 -8.75 -16.73 -30.14
N ARG A 44 -7.87 -17.24 -29.28
CA ARG A 44 -8.23 -17.75 -27.95
C ARG A 44 -8.79 -16.65 -27.05
N VAL A 45 -8.17 -15.46 -27.06
CA VAL A 45 -8.65 -14.30 -26.31
C VAL A 45 -10.03 -13.87 -26.78
N ARG A 46 -10.28 -13.77 -28.09
CA ARG A 46 -11.61 -13.42 -28.63
C ARG A 46 -12.66 -14.48 -28.27
N ALA A 47 -12.33 -15.77 -28.40
CA ALA A 47 -13.24 -16.86 -28.03
C ALA A 47 -13.60 -16.81 -26.54
N TRP A 48 -12.61 -16.56 -25.67
CA TRP A 48 -12.83 -16.37 -24.23
C TRP A 48 -13.72 -15.14 -23.95
N ALA A 49 -13.44 -13.99 -24.57
CA ALA A 49 -14.23 -12.78 -24.38
C ALA A 49 -15.69 -12.98 -24.81
N HIS A 50 -15.93 -13.59 -25.97
CA HIS A 50 -17.28 -13.94 -26.42
C HIS A 50 -17.99 -14.92 -25.48
N HIS A 51 -17.26 -15.87 -24.90
CA HIS A 51 -17.81 -16.77 -23.89
C HIS A 51 -18.21 -15.99 -22.63
N VAL A 52 -17.29 -15.20 -22.08
CA VAL A 52 -17.53 -14.39 -20.87
C VAL A 52 -18.69 -13.43 -21.06
N ILE A 53 -18.76 -12.67 -22.16
CA ILE A 53 -19.89 -11.74 -22.41
C ILE A 53 -21.24 -12.49 -22.41
N ARG A 54 -21.27 -13.72 -22.93
CA ARG A 54 -22.50 -14.52 -23.03
C ARG A 54 -22.92 -15.12 -21.69
N THR A 55 -21.95 -15.57 -20.90
CA THR A 55 -22.19 -16.36 -19.68
C THR A 55 -22.08 -15.53 -18.40
N ALA A 56 -21.41 -14.38 -18.44
CA ALA A 56 -21.32 -13.48 -17.30
C ALA A 56 -22.72 -13.07 -16.84
N ARG A 57 -22.89 -13.08 -15.53
CA ARG A 57 -24.06 -12.55 -14.85
C ARG A 57 -23.54 -11.63 -13.77
N VAL A 58 -24.10 -10.43 -13.70
CA VAL A 58 -23.87 -9.53 -12.58
C VAL A 58 -24.72 -10.05 -11.43
N ASP A 59 -24.13 -10.23 -10.24
CA ASP A 59 -24.88 -10.61 -9.04
C ASP A 59 -25.97 -9.55 -8.80
N PRO A 60 -27.26 -9.92 -8.69
CA PRO A 60 -28.33 -8.97 -8.47
C PRO A 60 -28.11 -8.06 -7.25
N ARG A 61 -27.40 -8.53 -6.23
CA ARG A 61 -27.03 -7.72 -5.05
C ARG A 61 -26.01 -6.66 -5.39
N PHE A 62 -25.05 -6.97 -6.27
CA PHE A 62 -24.10 -5.99 -6.77
C PHE A 62 -24.80 -4.95 -7.67
N ALA A 63 -25.69 -5.39 -8.55
CA ALA A 63 -26.49 -4.49 -9.39
C ALA A 63 -27.46 -3.59 -8.59
N ALA A 64 -27.84 -4.04 -7.39
CA ALA A 64 -28.69 -3.29 -6.46
C ALA A 64 -27.92 -2.32 -5.55
N LEU A 65 -26.58 -2.28 -5.61
CA LEU A 65 -25.79 -1.27 -4.90
C LEU A 65 -26.16 0.12 -5.42
N ALA A 66 -26.07 1.12 -4.54
CA ALA A 66 -26.21 2.51 -4.95
C ALA A 66 -25.16 2.83 -6.04
N PRO A 67 -25.45 3.79 -6.95
CA PRO A 67 -24.45 4.27 -7.89
C PRO A 67 -23.16 4.62 -7.16
N PHE A 68 -22.02 4.20 -7.70
CA PHE A 68 -20.71 4.56 -7.14
C PHE A 68 -20.64 6.08 -7.05
N GLN A 69 -20.63 6.58 -5.81
CA GLN A 69 -20.27 7.96 -5.52
C GLN A 69 -18.78 7.97 -5.25
N PRO A 70 -17.96 8.62 -6.10
CA PRO A 70 -16.60 8.95 -5.69
C PRO A 70 -16.72 9.64 -4.32
N GLY A 71 -16.04 9.12 -3.31
CA GLY A 71 -16.05 9.71 -1.98
C GLY A 71 -15.79 11.21 -2.11
N ALA A 72 -16.58 12.03 -1.42
CA ALA A 72 -16.33 13.47 -1.40
C ALA A 72 -14.87 13.69 -1.03
N VAL A 73 -14.11 14.34 -1.92
CA VAL A 73 -12.74 14.75 -1.60
C VAL A 73 -12.86 15.59 -0.33
N ALA A 74 -12.23 15.15 0.75
CA ALA A 74 -12.28 15.89 1.99
C ALA A 74 -11.84 17.32 1.70
N ALA A 75 -12.68 18.29 2.06
CA ALA A 75 -12.33 19.69 1.92
C ALA A 75 -11.06 19.93 2.73
N GLY A 76 -10.03 20.48 2.09
CA GLY A 76 -8.79 20.85 2.77
C GLY A 76 -9.06 21.90 3.85
N PRO A 77 -8.04 22.20 4.68
CA PRO A 77 -8.16 23.23 5.72
C PRO A 77 -8.60 24.58 5.12
N GLU A 78 -9.49 25.28 5.82
CA GLU A 78 -9.97 26.59 5.42
C GLU A 78 -9.06 27.70 5.97
N VAL A 79 -9.20 28.92 5.43
CA VAL A 79 -8.51 30.09 5.98
C VAL A 79 -8.94 30.29 7.44
N GLY A 80 -7.98 30.20 8.35
CA GLY A 80 -8.22 30.28 9.80
C GLY A 80 -8.26 28.92 10.51
N SER A 81 -8.20 27.79 9.78
CA SER A 81 -8.03 26.47 10.39
C SER A 81 -6.74 26.40 11.21
N THR A 82 -6.83 25.74 12.37
CA THR A 82 -5.65 25.35 13.16
C THR A 82 -5.32 23.91 12.82
N VAL A 83 -4.09 23.68 12.34
CA VAL A 83 -3.60 22.34 12.04
C VAL A 83 -2.47 21.98 13.00
N THR A 84 -2.52 20.75 13.49
CA THR A 84 -1.50 20.16 14.35
C THR A 84 -0.74 19.12 13.55
N THR A 85 0.59 19.18 13.62
CA THR A 85 1.44 18.16 13.04
C THR A 85 1.47 16.91 13.92
N VAL A 86 1.15 15.75 13.34
CA VAL A 86 0.99 14.48 14.07
C VAL A 86 1.68 13.32 13.35
N VAL A 87 2.03 12.28 14.11
CA VAL A 87 2.64 11.07 13.55
C VAL A 87 1.56 10.00 13.34
N PRO A 88 1.34 9.52 12.10
CA PRO A 88 0.47 8.39 11.84
C PRO A 88 1.12 7.08 12.30
N GLY A 89 0.35 6.22 12.96
CA GLY A 89 0.73 4.83 13.21
C GLY A 89 0.29 3.90 12.07
N LEU A 90 0.14 2.61 12.37
CA LEU A 90 -0.27 1.62 11.37
C LEU A 90 -1.76 1.75 10.99
N PRO A 91 -2.10 1.97 9.71
CA PRO A 91 -3.48 1.86 9.25
C PRO A 91 -3.92 0.40 9.22
N ILE A 92 -5.01 0.06 9.90
CA ILE A 92 -5.53 -1.32 10.00
C ILE A 92 -7.05 -1.30 9.90
N GLY A 93 -7.62 -2.04 8.95
CA GLY A 93 -9.08 -2.19 8.83
C GLY A 93 -9.83 -0.88 8.63
N GLY A 94 -9.22 0.11 7.96
CA GLY A 94 -9.79 1.45 7.78
C GLY A 94 -9.62 2.40 8.96
N TYR A 95 -8.96 1.97 10.05
CA TYR A 95 -8.60 2.83 11.17
C TYR A 95 -7.18 3.35 11.04
N LEU A 96 -6.97 4.60 11.43
CA LEU A 96 -5.68 5.26 11.48
C LEU A 96 -5.44 5.79 12.91
N PRO A 97 -4.46 5.23 13.63
CA PRO A 97 -4.00 5.81 14.88
C PRO A 97 -3.14 7.05 14.58
N LEU A 98 -3.36 8.14 15.32
CA LEU A 98 -2.59 9.38 15.24
C LEU A 98 -2.00 9.72 16.61
N TRP A 99 -0.68 9.90 16.66
CA TRP A 99 0.04 10.33 17.85
C TRP A 99 0.08 11.85 17.93
N ILE A 100 -0.65 12.40 18.91
CA ILE A 100 -0.76 13.82 19.21
C ILE A 100 0.00 14.07 20.52
N GLY A 101 1.25 14.53 20.40
CA GLY A 101 2.18 14.49 21.53
C GLY A 101 2.39 13.05 22.00
N ASP A 102 2.14 12.80 23.29
CA ASP A 102 2.29 11.46 23.90
C ASP A 102 0.99 10.62 23.84
N GLU A 103 -0.12 11.19 23.35
CA GLU A 103 -1.41 10.50 23.26
C GLU A 103 -1.61 9.84 21.90
N CYS A 104 -1.99 8.56 21.90
CA CYS A 104 -2.43 7.86 20.70
C CYS A 104 -3.96 7.94 20.59
N THR A 105 -4.44 8.68 19.58
CA THR A 105 -5.86 8.84 19.26
C THR A 105 -6.24 7.96 18.07
N PHE A 106 -7.52 7.57 17.97
CA PHE A 106 -7.99 6.63 16.95
C PHE A 106 -9.05 7.26 16.05
N TRP A 107 -8.91 7.03 14.76
CA TRP A 107 -9.75 7.64 13.74
C TRP A 107 -10.14 6.61 12.69
N ARG A 108 -11.40 6.63 12.25
CA ARG A 108 -11.84 5.88 11.07
C ARG A 108 -11.62 6.76 9.83
N MET A 109 -10.94 6.23 8.82
CA MET A 109 -10.72 6.91 7.56
C MET A 109 -11.96 6.81 6.67
N THR A 110 -12.34 7.93 6.05
CA THR A 110 -13.42 7.96 5.04
C THR A 110 -12.94 7.48 3.67
N SER A 111 -11.64 7.57 3.40
CA SER A 111 -11.00 7.13 2.14
C SER A 111 -9.64 6.48 2.45
N PRO A 112 -9.63 5.21 2.93
CA PRO A 112 -8.39 4.52 3.30
C PRO A 112 -7.38 4.44 2.15
N ASP A 113 -7.83 4.18 0.92
CA ASP A 113 -6.96 4.01 -0.24
C ASP A 113 -6.13 5.27 -0.52
N ALA A 114 -6.74 6.46 -0.43
CA ALA A 114 -6.05 7.73 -0.62
C ALA A 114 -4.93 7.97 0.42
N VAL A 115 -5.07 7.42 1.63
CA VAL A 115 -4.03 7.47 2.66
C VAL A 115 -2.94 6.45 2.36
N LEU A 116 -3.31 5.21 2.04
CA LEU A 116 -2.38 4.10 1.78
C LEU A 116 -1.54 4.28 0.51
N GLU A 117 -2.02 5.05 -0.46
CA GLU A 117 -1.29 5.43 -1.68
C GLU A 117 -0.10 6.38 -1.42
N LYS A 118 -0.03 7.01 -0.25
CA LYS A 118 1.05 7.95 0.09
C LYS A 118 1.81 7.57 1.35
N LEU A 119 1.09 7.13 2.38
CA LEU A 119 1.68 6.82 3.68
C LEU A 119 2.77 5.76 3.56
N ALA A 120 3.92 6.01 4.19
CA ALA A 120 5.07 5.12 4.28
C ALA A 120 5.82 4.85 2.96
N LEU A 121 5.40 5.44 1.85
CA LEU A 121 6.02 5.27 0.53
C LEU A 121 7.13 6.28 0.23
N GLY A 122 7.56 7.04 1.24
CA GLY A 122 8.67 7.99 1.11
C GLY A 122 8.35 9.23 0.28
N VAL A 123 7.06 9.56 0.12
CA VAL A 123 6.61 10.79 -0.55
C VAL A 123 6.21 11.88 0.44
N LEU A 124 5.87 11.51 1.67
CA LEU A 124 5.40 12.44 2.69
C LEU A 124 6.52 13.18 3.40
N ALA A 125 6.17 14.33 3.98
CA ALA A 125 6.95 15.01 4.99
C ALA A 125 7.26 14.06 6.15
N ARG A 126 8.42 14.27 6.79
CA ARG A 126 8.91 13.42 7.88
C ARG A 126 9.39 14.24 9.07
N THR A 127 9.24 13.67 10.26
CA THR A 127 9.84 14.17 11.50
C THR A 127 11.01 13.29 11.92
N PRO A 128 12.17 13.86 12.32
CA PRO A 128 13.25 13.09 12.91
C PRO A 128 12.89 12.65 14.32
N LEU A 129 13.22 11.40 14.66
CA LEU A 129 13.34 10.89 16.02
C LEU A 129 14.79 11.01 16.50
N THR A 130 15.73 10.75 15.59
CA THR A 130 17.17 10.98 15.74
C THR A 130 17.73 11.46 14.40
N ASP A 131 19.04 11.70 14.30
CA ASP A 131 19.70 12.09 13.06
C ASP A 131 19.53 11.09 11.90
N ARG A 132 19.17 9.83 12.23
CA ARG A 132 19.03 8.75 11.23
C ARG A 132 17.68 8.05 11.26
N ARG A 133 16.78 8.40 12.16
CA ARG A 133 15.48 7.72 12.31
C ARG A 133 14.37 8.72 12.06
N PHE A 134 13.46 8.40 11.14
CA PHE A 134 12.41 9.31 10.70
C PHE A 134 11.05 8.63 10.71
N ARG A 135 9.99 9.37 11.00
CA ARG A 135 8.61 8.93 10.77
C ARG A 135 7.92 9.87 9.79
N ASP A 136 7.00 9.32 9.02
CA ASP A 136 6.09 10.13 8.22
C ASP A 136 5.26 11.03 9.14
N LEU A 137 4.77 12.12 8.56
CA LEU A 137 4.13 13.21 9.27
C LEU A 137 2.94 13.72 8.45
N VAL A 138 1.83 13.96 9.13
CA VAL A 138 0.61 14.53 8.54
C VAL A 138 0.16 15.74 9.34
N ALA A 139 -0.60 16.64 8.71
CA ALA A 139 -1.23 17.75 9.40
C ALA A 139 -2.69 17.42 9.66
N LEU A 140 -3.10 17.44 10.93
CA LEU A 140 -4.46 17.17 11.40
C LEU A 140 -5.18 18.48 11.70
N ASP A 141 -6.31 18.70 11.05
CA ASP A 141 -7.33 19.65 11.51
C ASP A 141 -8.34 18.85 12.33
N GLU A 142 -8.26 18.97 13.66
CA GLU A 142 -9.16 18.26 14.57
C GLU A 142 -10.60 18.76 14.48
N ALA A 143 -10.82 20.04 14.15
CA ALA A 143 -12.15 20.64 14.10
C ALA A 143 -12.94 20.12 12.90
N SER A 144 -12.27 19.97 11.74
CA SER A 144 -12.86 19.38 10.53
C SER A 144 -12.64 17.87 10.41
N ALA A 145 -11.97 17.25 11.39
CA ALA A 145 -11.57 15.85 11.39
C ALA A 145 -10.94 15.43 10.05
N THR A 146 -9.95 16.19 9.59
CA THR A 146 -9.30 15.96 8.29
C THR A 146 -7.80 15.91 8.46
N ILE A 147 -7.14 14.97 7.77
CA ILE A 147 -5.69 14.97 7.63
C ILE A 147 -5.28 15.47 6.25
N THR A 148 -4.21 16.26 6.23
CA THR A 148 -3.48 16.62 5.02
C THR A 148 -2.20 15.81 4.96
N LEU A 149 -2.06 15.05 3.88
CA LEU A 149 -0.88 14.27 3.52
C LEU A 149 0.04 15.17 2.69
N LEU A 150 1.00 15.81 3.36
CA LEU A 150 1.91 16.78 2.76
C LEU A 150 3.08 16.07 2.07
N ASP A 151 3.27 16.29 0.77
CA ASP A 151 4.44 15.74 0.09
C ASP A 151 5.72 16.49 0.52
N ARG A 152 6.84 15.76 0.65
CA ARG A 152 8.14 16.35 0.96
C ARG A 152 8.83 16.98 -0.24
N TYR A 153 8.35 16.66 -1.45
CA TYR A 153 8.86 17.20 -2.70
C TYR A 153 7.84 18.13 -3.33
N ARG A 154 8.31 19.18 -4.00
CA ARG A 154 7.43 20.07 -4.77
C ARG A 154 6.92 19.35 -6.02
N ALA A 155 5.69 19.65 -6.38
CA ALA A 155 5.17 19.32 -7.70
C ALA A 155 5.91 20.11 -8.79
N GLU A 156 5.77 19.66 -10.05
CA GLU A 156 6.39 20.30 -11.21
C GLU A 156 6.00 21.77 -11.38
N ASP A 157 4.80 22.15 -10.92
CA ASP A 157 4.30 23.52 -10.91
C ASP A 157 4.84 24.39 -9.75
N GLY A 158 5.70 23.82 -8.92
CA GLY A 158 6.28 24.47 -7.75
C GLY A 158 5.39 24.47 -6.51
N GLY A 159 4.17 23.94 -6.58
CA GLY A 159 3.29 23.74 -5.43
C GLY A 159 3.80 22.65 -4.48
N ILE A 160 3.30 22.64 -3.25
CA ILE A 160 3.40 21.46 -2.38
C ILE A 160 2.22 20.57 -2.76
N ALA A 161 2.48 19.49 -3.47
CA ALA A 161 1.45 18.48 -3.71
C ALA A 161 1.02 17.89 -2.36
N GLY A 162 -0.27 17.66 -2.22
CA GLY A 162 -0.81 17.03 -1.03
C GLY A 162 -2.17 16.43 -1.33
N ALA A 163 -2.53 15.43 -0.53
CA ALA A 163 -3.88 14.89 -0.51
C ALA A 163 -4.54 15.25 0.83
N ALA A 164 -5.87 15.29 0.85
CA ALA A 164 -6.64 15.39 2.07
C ALA A 164 -7.52 14.15 2.23
N ALA A 165 -7.65 13.65 3.45
CA ALA A 165 -8.53 12.54 3.77
C ALA A 165 -9.35 12.86 5.03
N GLY A 166 -10.66 12.65 4.94
CA GLY A 166 -11.58 12.86 6.03
C GLY A 166 -11.49 11.71 7.03
N LEU A 167 -11.70 12.03 8.30
CA LEU A 167 -11.64 11.13 9.42
C LEU A 167 -12.91 11.23 10.27
N THR A 168 -13.17 10.20 11.06
CA THR A 168 -14.12 10.25 12.18
C THR A 168 -13.40 9.80 13.43
N ARG A 169 -13.36 10.65 14.46
CA ARG A 169 -12.76 10.27 15.75
C ARG A 169 -13.58 9.14 16.36
N VAL A 170 -12.90 8.10 16.81
CA VAL A 170 -13.52 6.93 17.46
C VAL A 170 -12.86 6.65 18.79
N THR A 171 -13.53 5.84 19.63
CA THR A 171 -12.92 5.41 20.90
C THR A 171 -11.84 4.36 20.65
N ALA A 172 -10.91 4.21 21.61
CA ALA A 172 -9.93 3.13 21.57
C ALA A 172 -10.61 1.75 21.55
N LEU A 173 -11.66 1.57 22.37
CA LEU A 173 -12.41 0.32 22.43
C LEU A 173 -13.01 -0.05 21.06
N GLU A 174 -13.73 0.90 20.44
CA GLU A 174 -14.31 0.71 19.10
C GLU A 174 -13.25 0.33 18.06
N ALA A 175 -12.13 1.07 18.03
CA ALA A 175 -11.06 0.80 17.09
C ALA A 175 -10.44 -0.59 17.32
N HIS A 176 -10.23 -0.99 18.59
CA HIS A 176 -9.63 -2.28 18.93
C HIS A 176 -10.55 -3.46 18.62
N GLU A 177 -11.85 -3.35 18.94
CA GLU A 177 -12.83 -4.41 18.69
C GLU A 177 -13.15 -4.60 17.20
N ALA A 178 -12.89 -3.59 16.37
CA ALA A 178 -13.11 -3.67 14.93
C ALA A 178 -12.01 -4.44 14.17
N LEU A 179 -10.88 -4.75 14.81
CA LEU A 179 -9.80 -5.50 14.17
C LEU A 179 -10.16 -6.98 14.05
N THR A 180 -10.00 -7.50 12.83
CA THR A 180 -10.10 -8.93 12.53
C THR A 180 -8.75 -9.48 12.08
N THR A 181 -8.60 -10.81 12.12
CA THR A 181 -7.42 -11.50 11.57
C THR A 181 -7.14 -11.10 10.12
N ASP A 182 -8.19 -10.93 9.30
CA ASP A 182 -8.04 -10.56 7.90
C ASP A 182 -7.51 -9.12 7.75
N THR A 183 -8.06 -8.16 8.52
CA THR A 183 -7.59 -6.78 8.49
C THR A 183 -6.14 -6.64 8.97
N LEU A 184 -5.73 -7.46 9.94
CA LEU A 184 -4.34 -7.54 10.39
C LEU A 184 -3.44 -8.10 9.29
N LEU A 185 -3.85 -9.20 8.67
CA LEU A 185 -3.09 -9.82 7.59
C LEU A 185 -2.89 -8.86 6.42
N GLU A 186 -3.93 -8.11 6.04
CA GLU A 186 -3.86 -7.08 5.01
C GLU A 186 -2.92 -5.93 5.37
N ALA A 187 -2.98 -5.43 6.60
CA ALA A 187 -2.10 -4.36 7.08
C ALA A 187 -0.63 -4.80 7.09
N PHE A 188 -0.33 -6.02 7.53
CA PHE A 188 1.05 -6.52 7.53
C PHE A 188 1.54 -6.91 6.14
N ARG A 189 0.66 -7.31 5.21
CA ARG A 189 1.01 -7.39 3.77
C ARG A 189 1.33 -6.02 3.19
N TRP A 190 0.61 -4.98 3.61
CA TRP A 190 0.94 -3.60 3.22
C TRP A 190 2.31 -3.16 3.75
N ILE A 191 2.67 -3.51 4.99
CA ILE A 191 4.03 -3.29 5.53
C ILE A 191 5.10 -3.99 4.67
N GLY A 192 4.81 -5.19 4.17
CA GLY A 192 5.68 -5.87 3.20
C GLY A 192 5.96 -5.03 1.95
N ARG A 193 4.91 -4.46 1.35
CA ARG A 193 5.05 -3.55 0.19
C ARG A 193 5.79 -2.26 0.55
N VAL A 194 5.56 -1.71 1.74
CA VAL A 194 6.32 -0.56 2.26
C VAL A 194 7.80 -0.90 2.38
N SER A 195 8.14 -2.10 2.86
CA SER A 195 9.52 -2.59 2.98
C SER A 195 10.20 -2.65 1.61
N ALA A 196 9.50 -3.17 0.59
CA ALA A 196 10.00 -3.17 -0.79
C ALA A 196 10.26 -1.75 -1.32
N ALA A 197 9.30 -0.84 -1.14
CA ALA A 197 9.47 0.56 -1.55
C ALA A 197 10.61 1.26 -0.80
N ALA A 198 10.81 0.95 0.49
CA ALA A 198 11.91 1.48 1.29
C ALA A 198 13.26 0.95 0.82
N ALA A 199 13.36 -0.33 0.49
CA ALA A 199 14.57 -0.94 -0.04
C ALA A 199 15.03 -0.27 -1.36
N GLU A 200 14.10 0.06 -2.26
CA GLU A 200 14.41 0.81 -3.50
C GLU A 200 15.03 2.20 -3.23
N ARG A 201 14.75 2.78 -2.05
CA ARG A 201 15.30 4.07 -1.61
C ARG A 201 16.54 3.94 -0.73
N GLY A 202 17.02 2.72 -0.47
CA GLY A 202 18.10 2.47 0.48
C GLY A 202 17.71 2.78 1.92
N GLU A 203 16.45 2.52 2.30
CA GLU A 203 15.94 2.71 3.66
C GLU A 203 15.59 1.36 4.30
N TYR A 204 15.79 1.26 5.61
CA TYR A 204 15.24 0.19 6.44
C TYR A 204 13.91 0.62 7.05
N VAL A 205 13.02 -0.34 7.27
CA VAL A 205 11.74 -0.13 7.93
C VAL A 205 11.76 -0.80 9.30
N THR A 206 11.47 -0.05 10.35
CA THR A 206 11.25 -0.61 11.69
C THR A 206 9.77 -0.54 12.03
N VAL A 207 9.18 -1.68 12.39
CA VAL A 207 7.87 -1.78 13.05
C VAL A 207 8.11 -1.77 14.55
N GLU A 208 7.61 -0.76 15.27
CA GLU A 208 7.85 -0.59 16.70
C GLU A 208 6.68 0.16 17.38
N PRO A 209 6.55 0.13 18.72
CA PRO A 209 5.61 0.98 19.43
C PRO A 209 5.82 2.47 19.14
N GLY A 210 4.73 3.20 18.91
CA GLY A 210 4.80 4.63 18.59
C GLY A 210 5.39 5.48 19.72
N ARG A 211 5.33 5.00 20.97
CA ARG A 211 6.01 5.64 22.12
C ARG A 211 7.55 5.61 22.03
N ASN A 212 8.14 4.78 21.17
CA ASN A 212 9.58 4.76 20.98
C ASN A 212 9.99 6.00 20.19
N THR A 213 10.72 6.94 20.81
CA THR A 213 11.03 8.26 20.23
C THR A 213 12.52 8.56 20.08
N ALA A 214 13.41 7.63 20.47
CA ALA A 214 14.85 7.83 20.49
C ALA A 214 15.58 6.81 19.60
N GLU A 215 16.69 6.25 20.08
CA GLU A 215 17.36 5.12 19.44
C GLU A 215 16.47 3.87 19.37
N LEU A 216 16.88 2.90 18.56
CA LEU A 216 16.15 1.64 18.40
C LEU A 216 16.00 0.93 19.76
N ALA A 217 14.76 0.80 20.22
CA ALA A 217 14.42 0.24 21.52
C ALA A 217 13.46 -0.94 21.38
N GLU A 218 13.59 -1.93 22.25
CA GLU A 218 12.68 -3.06 22.28
C GLU A 218 11.27 -2.64 22.77
N PRO A 219 10.20 -3.23 22.23
CA PRO A 219 10.20 -4.21 21.15
C PRO A 219 10.26 -3.58 19.75
N TYR A 220 10.85 -4.28 18.78
CA TYR A 220 10.88 -3.88 17.37
C TYR A 220 10.99 -5.08 16.41
N VAL A 221 10.58 -4.87 15.16
CA VAL A 221 11.04 -5.65 14.00
C VAL A 221 11.67 -4.71 12.98
N LEU A 222 12.94 -4.94 12.64
CA LEU A 222 13.69 -4.28 11.59
C LEU A 222 13.63 -5.12 10.31
N LEU A 223 13.15 -4.50 9.23
CA LEU A 223 13.12 -5.04 7.89
C LEU A 223 14.14 -4.28 7.04
N ALA A 224 15.09 -5.00 6.46
CA ALA A 224 16.20 -4.40 5.72
C ALA A 224 16.55 -5.23 4.49
N VAL A 225 17.09 -4.57 3.48
CA VAL A 225 17.80 -5.20 2.37
C VAL A 225 19.23 -4.71 2.41
N GLN A 226 20.19 -5.62 2.48
CA GLN A 226 21.61 -5.32 2.59
C GLN A 226 22.43 -6.09 1.56
N GLU A 227 23.51 -5.50 1.08
CA GLU A 227 24.52 -6.21 0.29
C GLU A 227 25.43 -7.01 1.21
N HIS A 228 25.51 -8.32 0.97
CA HIS A 228 26.41 -9.23 1.68
C HIS A 228 27.16 -10.10 0.67
N GLU A 229 28.49 -9.99 0.65
CA GLU A 229 29.37 -10.73 -0.28
C GLU A 229 28.96 -10.60 -1.76
N GLY A 230 28.49 -9.42 -2.16
CA GLY A 230 28.05 -9.12 -3.53
C GLY A 230 26.67 -9.69 -3.89
N ARG A 231 25.87 -10.04 -2.89
CA ARG A 231 24.47 -10.46 -3.04
C ARG A 231 23.57 -9.63 -2.14
N SER A 232 22.46 -9.17 -2.67
CA SER A 232 21.40 -8.56 -1.88
C SER A 232 20.68 -9.61 -1.02
N VAL A 233 20.56 -9.35 0.28
CA VAL A 233 19.94 -10.21 1.29
C VAL A 233 18.82 -9.44 1.98
N ALA A 234 17.62 -10.02 2.01
CA ALA A 234 16.50 -9.54 2.81
C ALA A 234 16.67 -10.04 4.24
N ILE A 235 16.54 -9.14 5.22
CA ILE A 235 16.75 -9.40 6.64
C ILE A 235 15.51 -8.96 7.39
N ALA A 236 14.97 -9.84 8.23
CA ALA A 236 14.03 -9.50 9.28
C ALA A 236 14.70 -9.77 10.62
N GLN A 237 14.93 -8.73 11.41
CA GLN A 237 15.49 -8.83 12.75
C GLN A 237 14.45 -8.36 13.77
N THR A 238 14.38 -9.02 14.92
CA THR A 238 13.41 -8.70 15.98
C THR A 238 14.07 -8.69 17.33
N ALA A 239 13.54 -7.86 18.22
CA ALA A 239 13.79 -7.92 19.64
C ALA A 239 12.50 -7.55 20.40
N PRO A 240 12.12 -8.25 21.48
CA PRO A 240 12.78 -9.44 22.00
C PRO A 240 12.71 -10.62 21.01
N THR A 241 13.55 -11.63 21.23
CA THR A 241 13.50 -12.88 20.46
C THR A 241 12.15 -13.57 20.70
N PRO A 242 11.36 -13.86 19.64
CA PRO A 242 10.10 -14.56 19.80
C PRO A 242 10.30 -15.97 20.36
N PRO A 243 9.35 -16.50 21.15
CA PRO A 243 9.37 -17.90 21.60
C PRO A 243 9.47 -18.91 20.44
N ALA A 244 9.98 -20.11 20.72
CA ALA A 244 10.23 -21.15 19.71
C ALA A 244 8.97 -21.62 18.96
N GLU A 245 7.80 -21.49 19.58
CA GLU A 245 6.49 -21.80 19.02
C GLU A 245 5.96 -20.71 18.07
N THR A 246 6.61 -19.54 18.03
CA THR A 246 6.20 -18.45 17.14
C THR A 246 6.43 -18.88 15.69
N PRO A 247 5.39 -18.87 14.82
CA PRO A 247 5.53 -19.25 13.43
C PRO A 247 6.67 -18.50 12.75
N MET A 248 7.43 -19.22 11.91
CA MET A 248 8.60 -18.76 11.15
C MET A 248 9.84 -18.40 11.99
N TRP A 249 9.69 -17.81 13.17
CA TRP A 249 10.81 -17.33 13.97
C TRP A 249 11.56 -18.45 14.70
N LEU A 250 10.89 -19.50 15.16
CA LEU A 250 11.53 -20.69 15.75
C LEU A 250 12.59 -20.38 16.83
N GLY A 251 12.39 -19.31 17.62
CA GLY A 251 13.35 -18.89 18.65
C GLY A 251 14.55 -18.09 18.14
N GLN A 252 14.53 -17.65 16.87
CA GLN A 252 15.57 -16.83 16.26
C GLN A 252 15.23 -15.34 16.34
N SER A 253 16.25 -14.50 16.53
CA SER A 253 16.12 -13.04 16.52
C SER A 253 16.34 -12.42 15.14
N SER A 254 16.76 -13.23 14.16
CA SER A 254 17.02 -12.78 12.80
C SER A 254 16.77 -13.90 11.79
N LEU A 255 16.06 -13.56 10.73
CA LEU A 255 15.82 -14.39 9.55
C LEU A 255 16.39 -13.68 8.34
N ASN A 256 16.99 -14.44 7.42
CA ASN A 256 17.55 -13.91 6.19
C ASN A 256 17.20 -14.79 4.99
N ALA A 257 17.10 -14.16 3.82
CA ALA A 257 16.85 -14.82 2.54
C ALA A 257 17.49 -14.01 1.39
N PRO A 258 17.77 -14.60 0.22
CA PRO A 258 18.11 -13.83 -0.97
C PRO A 258 17.04 -12.77 -1.25
N ALA A 259 17.44 -11.53 -1.53
CA ALA A 259 16.50 -10.42 -1.70
C ALA A 259 15.75 -10.53 -3.04
N THR A 260 14.59 -11.18 -3.00
CA THR A 260 13.55 -11.16 -4.03
C THR A 260 12.36 -10.32 -3.56
N GLY A 261 11.52 -9.84 -4.48
CA GLY A 261 10.29 -9.13 -4.11
C GLY A 261 9.44 -9.90 -3.10
N GLU A 262 9.28 -11.21 -3.30
CA GLU A 262 8.57 -12.09 -2.36
C GLU A 262 9.22 -12.13 -0.97
N SER A 263 10.55 -12.29 -0.89
CA SER A 263 11.26 -12.34 0.39
C SER A 263 11.23 -11.03 1.17
N ILE A 264 11.25 -9.89 0.47
CA ILE A 264 11.21 -8.56 1.08
C ILE A 264 9.80 -8.29 1.60
N GLU A 265 8.78 -8.60 0.79
CA GLU A 265 7.38 -8.42 1.18
C GLU A 265 6.96 -9.36 2.31
N ALA A 266 7.51 -10.58 2.36
CA ALA A 266 7.28 -11.54 3.45
C ALA A 266 7.68 -10.97 4.83
N GLY A 267 8.61 -10.01 4.87
CA GLY A 267 9.02 -9.32 6.10
C GLY A 267 7.86 -8.69 6.87
N GLY A 268 6.82 -8.23 6.18
CA GLY A 268 5.61 -7.73 6.82
C GLY A 268 4.90 -8.79 7.66
N LEU A 269 4.73 -10.01 7.13
CA LEU A 269 4.12 -11.12 7.89
C LEU A 269 5.01 -11.61 9.03
N LEU A 270 6.34 -11.58 8.86
CA LEU A 270 7.28 -11.88 9.94
C LEU A 270 7.12 -10.88 11.10
N ALA A 271 6.94 -9.59 10.79
CA ALA A 271 6.66 -8.57 11.80
C ALA A 271 5.35 -8.84 12.55
N MET A 272 4.30 -9.29 11.86
CA MET A 272 3.03 -9.67 12.49
C MET A 272 3.22 -10.78 13.54
N TYR A 273 3.95 -11.84 13.19
CA TYR A 273 4.17 -12.96 14.09
C TYR A 273 5.00 -12.57 15.32
N ALA A 274 6.05 -11.76 15.14
CA ALA A 274 6.84 -11.25 16.24
C ALA A 274 6.00 -10.36 17.17
N MET A 275 5.23 -9.44 16.59
CA MET A 275 4.39 -8.50 17.33
C MET A 275 3.38 -9.16 18.26
N ASN A 276 2.80 -10.29 17.84
CA ASN A 276 1.85 -11.04 18.67
C ASN A 276 2.43 -11.51 20.01
N THR A 277 3.75 -11.44 20.20
CA THR A 277 4.44 -11.81 21.44
C THR A 277 4.66 -10.64 22.41
N TRP A 278 4.45 -9.39 21.96
CA TRP A 278 4.87 -8.20 22.71
C TRP A 278 3.85 -7.70 23.73
N GLY A 279 2.59 -8.14 23.64
CA GLY A 279 1.49 -7.58 24.44
C GLY A 279 1.12 -6.12 24.07
N GLU A 280 1.64 -5.61 22.95
CA GLU A 280 1.28 -4.30 22.40
C GLU A 280 0.13 -4.44 21.41
N HIS A 281 -0.85 -3.51 21.48
CA HIS A 281 -1.92 -3.50 20.50
C HIS A 281 -1.38 -3.01 19.13
N PRO A 282 -1.70 -3.66 18.00
CA PRO A 282 -1.16 -3.32 16.68
C PRO A 282 -1.42 -1.87 16.24
N LEU A 283 -2.58 -1.29 16.61
CA LEU A 283 -2.88 0.13 16.37
C LEU A 283 -2.00 1.10 17.19
N ARG A 284 -1.12 0.63 18.07
CA ARG A 284 -0.15 1.46 18.80
C ARG A 284 1.26 1.36 18.21
N LEU A 285 1.40 0.75 17.05
CA LEU A 285 2.67 0.65 16.35
C LEU A 285 2.81 1.79 15.33
N CYS A 286 4.06 2.07 14.96
CA CYS A 286 4.45 3.00 13.91
C CYS A 286 5.47 2.35 12.99
N LEU A 287 5.63 2.94 11.81
CA LEU A 287 6.76 2.66 10.94
C LEU A 287 7.80 3.77 11.09
N THR A 288 9.04 3.36 11.33
CA THR A 288 10.20 4.25 11.40
C THR A 288 11.19 3.89 10.30
N PHE A 289 11.66 4.89 9.56
CA PHE A 289 12.56 4.72 8.43
C PHE A 289 13.98 5.13 8.83
N THR A 290 14.95 4.29 8.46
CA THR A 290 16.38 4.55 8.71
C THR A 290 17.14 4.46 7.39
N PRO A 291 17.75 5.55 6.88
CA PRO A 291 18.61 5.49 5.70
C PRO A 291 19.82 4.58 5.94
N HIS A 292 20.19 3.82 4.91
CA HIS A 292 21.41 3.02 4.86
C HIS A 292 22.65 3.89 4.58
#